data_AF-A0AAU4U8I6-F1
#
_entry.id   AF-A0AAU4U8I6-F1
#
_cell.length_a   1.000
_cell.length_b   1.000
_cell.length_c   1.000
_cell.angle_alpha   90.00
_cell.angle_beta   90.00
_cell.angle_gamma   90.00
#
_symmetry.space_group_name_H-M   'P 1'
#
loop_
_entity.id
_entity.type
_entity.pdbx_description
1 polymer ?
#
loop_
_entity_poly.entity_id
_entity_poly.type
_entity_poly.pdbx_seq_one_letter_code
_entity_poly.pdbx_strand_id
1 'polypeptide(L)'
;MTEHHAQQVPHHQPSVPGIPPEHAPAVHAYANVFCTKPRDATDLAVQVLARGARQHGPALRTALLADVRRTADSWLRDGRHGLLRPEFRDWSKRAADTFGPVDTLHRAERGSVLLAAFEQLPDQQRAALWLCLAEPTETASAARILNTTVEFADSLAQSARSRLVDTFLRVRAGRTADPQCLRYGGMLGAIARGTHREAPADLQQHLGTCRFCTVDLTLLGTLAAGGTEDVRRLLVDQVLVWGGAAYRKARSGDLVPSGEPVTPSAPPPPARDRDRGHRSEGLRRRRPVLVVAVTVAVTAALTTGVLRLLAGSGSAEGAERPQAAASASIAPSSVAATTDTITLKSVSTARCVTGPAVNTANASPGSGPPVVDPVLAACDGGRTQEWQVVPLTEGAVALVNVESRFCLDIAGYRAAGDGMQQRPCAYEQGASAPFPEDQAFLPRAAAGDSFVLVCQDNPGIALGVRAGKLSMRTTTLTEKAVQFGLDDKAANALGL
;
A
#
# COMPACT_ATOMS: atom_id res chain seq x y z
N MET A 1 -31.43 -33.73 -31.86
CA MET A 1 -31.24 -32.57 -30.97
C MET A 1 -29.91 -32.76 -30.27
N THR A 2 -28.85 -32.24 -30.87
CA THR A 2 -27.47 -32.34 -30.38
C THR A 2 -27.15 -31.02 -29.68
N GLU A 3 -27.02 -31.06 -28.36
CA GLU A 3 -26.67 -29.91 -27.54
C GLU A 3 -25.19 -29.57 -27.74
N HIS A 4 -24.92 -28.40 -28.35
CA HIS A 4 -23.60 -27.82 -28.42
C HIS A 4 -23.19 -27.30 -27.04
N HIS A 5 -22.25 -27.99 -26.39
CA HIS A 5 -21.48 -27.42 -25.28
C HIS A 5 -20.67 -26.23 -25.80
N ALA A 6 -21.01 -25.03 -25.35
CA ALA A 6 -20.23 -23.83 -25.61
C ALA A 6 -18.90 -23.92 -24.83
N GLN A 7 -17.81 -24.16 -25.56
CA GLN A 7 -16.45 -24.00 -25.07
C GLN A 7 -16.26 -22.56 -24.57
N GLN A 8 -15.99 -22.39 -23.27
CA GLN A 8 -15.55 -21.10 -22.73
C GLN A 8 -14.18 -20.77 -23.33
N VAL A 9 -14.15 -19.76 -24.20
CA VAL A 9 -12.94 -19.20 -24.78
C VAL A 9 -12.20 -18.42 -23.68
N PRO A 10 -10.88 -18.63 -23.47
CA PRO A 10 -10.09 -17.82 -22.56
C PRO A 10 -10.16 -16.36 -23.01
N HIS A 11 -10.60 -15.46 -22.13
CA HIS A 11 -10.59 -14.02 -22.40
C HIS A 11 -9.15 -13.58 -22.66
N HIS A 12 -8.85 -13.25 -23.92
CA HIS A 12 -7.58 -12.64 -24.31
C HIS A 12 -7.51 -11.26 -23.63
N GLN A 13 -6.58 -11.10 -22.68
CA GLN A 13 -6.36 -9.82 -22.02
C GLN A 13 -5.79 -8.82 -23.04
N PRO A 14 -6.43 -7.67 -23.27
CA PRO A 14 -5.85 -6.64 -24.11
C PRO A 14 -4.58 -6.10 -23.42
N SER A 15 -3.47 -6.12 -24.14
CA SER A 15 -2.22 -5.50 -23.70
C SER A 15 -2.41 -3.99 -23.61
N VAL A 16 -2.25 -3.44 -22.39
CA VAL A 16 -2.27 -1.99 -22.17
C VAL A 16 -0.87 -1.44 -22.47
N PRO A 17 -0.70 -0.49 -23.40
CA PRO A 17 0.60 0.09 -23.69
C PRO A 17 1.24 0.69 -22.43
N GLY A 18 2.51 0.35 -22.16
CA GLY A 18 3.30 0.96 -21.08
C GLY A 18 3.39 0.17 -19.76
N ILE A 19 2.59 -0.86 -19.53
CA ILE A 19 2.79 -1.79 -18.40
C ILE A 19 3.36 -3.11 -18.90
N PRO A 20 4.48 -3.59 -18.32
CA PRO A 20 4.99 -4.93 -18.63
C PRO A 20 3.91 -6.01 -18.40
N PRO A 21 3.70 -6.93 -19.37
CA PRO A 21 2.58 -7.89 -19.33
C PRO A 21 2.59 -8.78 -18.09
N GLU A 22 3.75 -8.97 -17.44
CA GLU A 22 3.88 -9.73 -16.20
C GLU A 22 3.04 -9.16 -15.04
N HIS A 23 2.72 -7.86 -15.00
CA HIS A 23 1.97 -7.29 -13.88
C HIS A 23 0.45 -7.51 -13.98
N ALA A 24 -0.09 -7.63 -15.19
CA ALA A 24 -1.53 -7.70 -15.40
C ALA A 24 -2.19 -8.90 -14.69
N PRO A 25 -1.67 -10.15 -14.76
CA PRO A 25 -2.29 -11.29 -14.08
C PRO A 25 -2.44 -11.09 -12.56
N ALA A 26 -1.43 -10.51 -11.91
CA ALA A 26 -1.49 -10.20 -10.48
C ALA A 26 -2.55 -9.15 -10.14
N VAL A 27 -2.63 -8.07 -10.93
CA VAL A 27 -3.64 -7.03 -10.75
C VAL A 27 -5.05 -7.59 -10.91
N HIS A 28 -5.29 -8.40 -11.94
CA HIS A 28 -6.58 -9.07 -12.13
C HIS A 28 -6.90 -10.08 -11.03
N ALA A 29 -5.92 -10.88 -10.60
CA ALA A 29 -6.11 -11.83 -9.51
C ALA A 29 -6.53 -11.12 -8.23
N TYR A 30 -5.93 -9.97 -7.91
CA TYR A 30 -6.32 -9.21 -6.73
C TYR A 30 -7.65 -8.49 -6.89
N ALA A 31 -7.94 -7.91 -8.06
CA ALA A 31 -9.24 -7.30 -8.34
C ALA A 31 -10.42 -8.29 -8.18
N ASN A 32 -10.24 -9.56 -8.56
CA ASN A 32 -11.23 -10.62 -8.35
C ASN A 32 -11.54 -10.92 -6.87
N VAL A 33 -10.61 -10.58 -5.97
CA VAL A 33 -10.83 -10.70 -4.53
C VAL A 33 -11.84 -9.66 -4.05
N PHE A 34 -11.93 -8.49 -4.70
CA PHE A 34 -12.84 -7.41 -4.29
C PHE A 34 -14.22 -7.50 -4.95
N CYS A 35 -14.32 -7.98 -6.19
CA CYS A 35 -15.56 -7.92 -6.96
C CYS A 35 -16.31 -9.25 -6.97
N THR A 36 -17.64 -9.18 -7.01
CA THR A 36 -18.51 -10.36 -7.08
C THR A 36 -18.54 -10.95 -8.49
N LYS A 37 -18.62 -10.10 -9.52
CA LYS A 37 -18.65 -10.52 -10.93
C LYS A 37 -17.27 -10.34 -11.59
N PRO A 38 -16.85 -11.28 -12.46
CA PRO A 38 -15.57 -11.17 -13.18
C PRO A 38 -15.43 -9.91 -14.05
N ARG A 39 -16.55 -9.42 -14.61
CA ARG A 39 -16.58 -8.19 -15.40
C ARG A 39 -16.20 -6.96 -14.57
N ASP A 40 -16.79 -6.82 -13.39
CA ASP A 40 -16.50 -5.70 -12.49
C ASP A 40 -15.02 -5.74 -12.01
N ALA A 41 -14.49 -6.94 -11.76
CA ALA A 41 -13.07 -7.14 -11.45
C ALA A 41 -12.15 -6.70 -12.60
N THR A 42 -12.56 -7.01 -13.84
CA THR A 42 -11.85 -6.60 -15.05
C THR A 42 -11.85 -5.08 -15.20
N ASP A 43 -13.00 -4.44 -15.00
CA ASP A 43 -13.12 -2.98 -15.07
C ASP A 43 -12.24 -2.30 -14.01
N LEU A 44 -12.19 -2.86 -12.79
CA LEU A 44 -11.30 -2.38 -11.72
C LEU A 44 -9.82 -2.54 -12.12
N ALA A 45 -9.42 -3.71 -12.60
CA ALA A 45 -8.05 -3.98 -13.02
C ALA A 45 -7.61 -3.08 -14.18
N VAL A 46 -8.46 -2.91 -15.20
CA VAL A 46 -8.19 -2.02 -16.35
C VAL A 46 -8.04 -0.57 -15.88
N GLN A 47 -8.89 -0.09 -14.96
CA GLN A 47 -8.76 1.25 -14.39
C GLN A 47 -7.41 1.46 -13.70
N VAL A 48 -6.95 0.48 -12.92
CA VAL A 48 -5.65 0.53 -12.23
C VAL A 48 -4.49 0.46 -13.23
N LEU A 49 -4.52 -0.47 -14.18
CA LEU A 49 -3.48 -0.61 -15.19
C LEU A 49 -3.37 0.64 -16.08
N ALA A 50 -4.49 1.23 -16.49
CA ALA A 50 -4.47 2.47 -17.26
C ALA A 50 -3.81 3.63 -16.49
N ARG A 51 -4.03 3.72 -15.16
CA ARG A 51 -3.37 4.71 -14.30
C ARG A 51 -1.88 4.40 -14.09
N GLY A 52 -1.57 3.12 -13.95
CA GLY A 52 -0.23 2.60 -13.72
C GLY A 52 0.70 2.63 -14.93
N ALA A 53 0.19 2.83 -16.15
CA ALA A 53 0.99 2.82 -17.39
C ALA A 53 2.09 3.89 -17.46
N ARG A 54 2.04 4.89 -16.57
CA ARG A 54 3.09 5.91 -16.43
C ARG A 54 4.08 5.62 -15.29
N GLN A 55 3.78 4.63 -14.46
CA GLN A 55 4.62 4.25 -13.33
C GLN A 55 5.67 3.24 -13.81
N HIS A 56 6.89 3.38 -13.29
CA HIS A 56 8.02 2.52 -13.63
C HIS A 56 8.80 2.20 -12.37
N GLY A 57 9.59 1.13 -12.41
CA GLY A 57 10.48 0.74 -11.32
C GLY A 57 10.22 -0.68 -10.83
N PRO A 58 11.17 -1.26 -10.09
CA PRO A 58 11.13 -2.68 -9.77
C PRO A 58 9.98 -3.03 -8.81
N ALA A 59 9.55 -2.09 -7.96
CA ALA A 59 8.45 -2.30 -7.00
C ALA A 59 7.04 -2.11 -7.60
N LEU A 60 6.92 -1.88 -8.92
CA LEU A 60 5.66 -1.56 -9.60
C LEU A 60 4.54 -2.56 -9.29
N ARG A 61 4.85 -3.86 -9.19
CA ARG A 61 3.87 -4.91 -8.83
C ARG A 61 3.12 -4.56 -7.54
N THR A 62 3.84 -4.19 -6.48
CA THR A 62 3.24 -3.88 -5.18
C THR A 62 2.48 -2.56 -5.17
N ALA A 63 2.96 -1.56 -5.92
CA ALA A 63 2.26 -0.30 -6.09
C ALA A 63 0.89 -0.50 -6.78
N LEU A 64 0.85 -1.30 -7.85
CA LEU A 64 -0.40 -1.62 -8.56
C LEU A 64 -1.39 -2.39 -7.67
N LEU A 65 -0.91 -3.32 -6.83
CA LEU A 65 -1.77 -4.05 -5.90
C LEU A 65 -2.34 -3.12 -4.80
N ALA A 66 -1.54 -2.18 -4.29
CA ALA A 66 -2.06 -1.14 -3.40
C ALA A 66 -3.12 -0.29 -4.12
N ASP A 67 -2.89 0.09 -5.38
CA ASP A 67 -3.85 0.87 -6.18
C ASP A 67 -5.15 0.10 -6.46
N VAL A 68 -5.13 -1.23 -6.59
CA VAL A 68 -6.34 -2.08 -6.63
C VAL A 68 -7.16 -1.90 -5.35
N ARG A 69 -6.52 -2.05 -4.18
CA ARG A 69 -7.19 -1.92 -2.88
C ARG A 69 -7.75 -0.51 -2.67
N ARG A 70 -6.99 0.54 -3.00
CA ARG A 70 -7.41 1.94 -2.89
C ARG A 70 -8.55 2.28 -3.86
N THR A 71 -8.49 1.73 -5.07
CA THR A 71 -9.57 1.89 -6.06
C THR A 71 -10.83 1.15 -5.60
N ALA A 72 -10.71 -0.04 -5.00
CA ALA A 72 -11.86 -0.74 -4.42
C ALA A 72 -12.48 0.01 -3.24
N ASP A 73 -11.66 0.65 -2.39
CA ASP A 73 -12.15 1.48 -1.29
C ASP A 73 -12.90 2.72 -1.79
N SER A 74 -12.43 3.38 -2.85
CA SER A 74 -13.14 4.53 -3.42
C SER A 74 -14.53 4.16 -3.99
N TRP A 75 -14.70 2.92 -4.48
CA TRP A 75 -16.00 2.41 -4.94
C TRP A 75 -17.02 2.28 -3.80
N LEU A 76 -16.58 2.20 -2.53
CA LEU A 76 -17.49 2.21 -1.39
C LEU A 76 -18.27 3.53 -1.29
N ARG A 77 -17.66 4.64 -1.73
CA ARG A 77 -18.21 6.00 -1.60
C ARG A 77 -18.88 6.52 -2.87
N ASP A 78 -18.55 5.98 -4.03
CA ASP A 78 -18.96 6.57 -5.32
C ASP A 78 -20.24 5.98 -5.97
N GLY A 79 -20.96 5.12 -5.23
CA GLY A 79 -22.17 4.43 -5.67
C GLY A 79 -21.95 3.01 -6.19
N ARG A 80 -20.70 2.58 -6.37
CA ARG A 80 -20.34 1.24 -6.87
C ARG A 80 -20.15 0.18 -5.78
N HIS A 81 -20.45 0.48 -4.52
CA HIS A 81 -20.30 -0.44 -3.39
C HIS A 81 -21.02 -1.78 -3.60
N GLY A 82 -22.12 -1.81 -4.37
CA GLY A 82 -22.85 -3.03 -4.73
C GLY A 82 -22.09 -4.00 -5.64
N LEU A 83 -21.07 -3.52 -6.38
CA LEU A 83 -20.21 -4.36 -7.23
C LEU A 83 -19.16 -5.12 -6.42
N LEU A 84 -18.84 -4.60 -5.23
CA LEU A 84 -17.87 -5.20 -4.31
C LEU A 84 -18.49 -6.41 -3.60
N ARG A 85 -17.64 -7.27 -3.05
CA ARG A 85 -18.05 -8.42 -2.26
C ARG A 85 -18.54 -7.99 -0.87
N PRO A 86 -19.53 -8.69 -0.29
CA PRO A 86 -20.01 -8.42 1.07
C PRO A 86 -18.88 -8.40 2.11
N GLU A 87 -17.93 -9.33 2.02
CA GLU A 87 -16.85 -9.50 2.99
C GLU A 87 -15.91 -8.29 3.06
N PHE A 88 -15.68 -7.62 1.92
CA PHE A 88 -14.90 -6.38 1.88
C PHE A 88 -15.68 -5.21 2.48
N ARG A 89 -16.98 -5.11 2.17
CA ARG A 89 -17.85 -4.08 2.77
C ARG A 89 -17.92 -4.23 4.29
N ASP A 90 -18.04 -5.45 4.79
CA ASP A 90 -18.11 -5.73 6.22
C ASP A 90 -16.76 -5.53 6.90
N TRP A 91 -15.65 -5.86 6.23
CA TRP A 91 -14.32 -5.49 6.70
C TRP A 91 -14.17 -3.97 6.81
N SER A 92 -14.60 -3.20 5.80
CA SER A 92 -14.53 -1.74 5.81
C SER A 92 -15.33 -1.14 6.96
N LYS A 93 -16.55 -1.65 7.23
CA LYS A 93 -17.36 -1.24 8.39
C LYS A 93 -16.63 -1.49 9.73
N ARG A 94 -16.10 -2.70 9.95
CA ARG A 94 -15.35 -3.01 11.18
C ARG A 94 -14.06 -2.18 11.30
N ALA A 95 -13.40 -1.91 10.17
CA ALA A 95 -12.24 -1.04 10.14
C ALA A 95 -12.64 0.40 10.51
N ALA A 96 -13.82 0.87 10.10
CA ALA A 96 -14.33 2.18 10.49
C ALA A 96 -14.63 2.28 11.99
N ASP A 97 -15.07 1.18 12.62
CA ASP A 97 -15.24 1.15 14.08
C ASP A 97 -13.89 1.28 14.82
N THR A 98 -12.80 0.81 14.21
CA THR A 98 -11.46 0.80 14.82
C THR A 98 -10.67 2.07 14.51
N PHE A 99 -10.72 2.54 13.27
CA PHE A 99 -9.90 3.64 12.75
C PHE A 99 -10.70 4.92 12.49
N GLY A 100 -12.03 4.87 12.60
CA GLY A 100 -12.93 5.96 12.23
C GLY A 100 -13.47 5.83 10.80
N PRO A 101 -14.61 6.48 10.50
CA PRO A 101 -15.31 6.39 9.21
C PRO A 101 -14.64 7.18 8.07
N VAL A 102 -13.71 8.07 8.41
CA VAL A 102 -12.99 8.92 7.46
C VAL A 102 -11.59 8.32 7.24
N ASP A 103 -11.12 8.25 6.00
CA ASP A 103 -9.82 7.64 5.62
C ASP A 103 -9.59 6.25 6.21
N THR A 104 -10.65 5.46 6.38
CA THR A 104 -10.58 4.16 7.06
C THR A 104 -9.45 3.29 6.51
N LEU A 105 -9.35 3.13 5.19
CA LEU A 105 -8.30 2.35 4.56
C LEU A 105 -6.90 2.96 4.79
N HIS A 106 -6.74 4.27 4.59
CA HIS A 106 -5.45 4.94 4.75
C HIS A 106 -4.95 4.85 6.19
N ARG A 107 -5.83 4.96 7.18
CA ARG A 107 -5.49 4.74 8.59
C ARG A 107 -5.19 3.28 8.89
N ALA A 108 -5.92 2.33 8.30
CA ALA A 108 -5.63 0.90 8.44
C ALA A 108 -4.25 0.54 7.87
N GLU A 109 -3.90 1.08 6.69
CA GLU A 109 -2.57 0.95 6.08
C GLU A 109 -1.48 1.57 6.97
N ARG A 110 -1.69 2.81 7.43
CA ARG A 110 -0.76 3.49 8.34
C ARG A 110 -0.63 2.76 9.68
N GLY A 111 -1.68 2.12 10.17
CA GLY A 111 -1.67 1.34 11.41
C GLY A 111 -0.80 0.08 11.32
N SER A 112 -0.60 -0.46 10.11
CA SER A 112 0.26 -1.62 9.90
C SER A 112 1.74 -1.24 9.99
N VAL A 113 2.43 -1.72 11.03
CA VAL A 113 3.88 -1.55 11.20
C VAL A 113 4.64 -2.32 10.11
N LEU A 114 4.16 -3.51 9.72
CA LEU A 114 4.83 -4.32 8.70
C LEU A 114 4.70 -3.69 7.31
N LEU A 115 3.51 -3.22 6.92
CA LEU A 115 3.36 -2.52 5.63
C LEU A 115 4.24 -1.27 5.59
N ALA A 116 4.24 -0.46 6.64
CA ALA A 116 5.08 0.73 6.71
C ALA A 116 6.58 0.40 6.67
N ALA A 117 7.01 -0.68 7.32
CA ALA A 117 8.39 -1.15 7.25
C ALA A 117 8.75 -1.67 5.86
N PHE A 118 7.82 -2.37 5.19
CA PHE A 118 7.98 -2.82 3.83
C PHE A 118 8.13 -1.64 2.87
N GLU A 119 7.31 -0.60 3.00
CA GLU A 119 7.36 0.61 2.17
C GLU A 119 8.64 1.44 2.36
N GLN A 120 9.31 1.35 3.52
CA GLN A 120 10.60 1.99 3.77
C GLN A 120 11.80 1.26 3.16
N LEU A 121 11.61 0.06 2.58
CA LEU A 121 12.68 -0.64 1.88
C LEU A 121 12.91 -0.03 0.48
N PRO A 122 14.16 -0.03 -0.02
CA PRO A 122 14.45 0.30 -1.41
C PRO A 122 13.62 -0.53 -2.40
N ASP A 123 13.26 0.06 -3.53
CA ASP A 123 12.36 -0.57 -4.52
C ASP A 123 12.82 -1.96 -4.98
N GLN A 124 14.13 -2.14 -5.18
CA GLN A 124 14.70 -3.45 -5.54
C GLN A 124 14.47 -4.51 -4.46
N GLN A 125 14.58 -4.13 -3.18
CA GLN A 125 14.34 -5.04 -2.05
C GLN A 125 12.85 -5.37 -1.91
N ARG A 126 11.97 -4.39 -2.10
CA ARG A 126 10.50 -4.61 -2.13
C ARG A 126 10.12 -5.56 -3.25
N ALA A 127 10.69 -5.37 -4.44
CA ALA A 127 10.47 -6.22 -5.60
C ALA A 127 10.94 -7.66 -5.36
N ALA A 128 12.16 -7.84 -4.85
CA ALA A 128 12.70 -9.16 -4.52
C ALA A 128 11.85 -9.88 -3.46
N LEU A 129 11.49 -9.19 -2.37
CA LEU A 129 10.61 -9.75 -1.33
C LEU A 129 9.27 -10.22 -1.91
N TRP A 130 8.64 -9.37 -2.72
CA TRP A 130 7.32 -9.68 -3.27
C TRP A 130 7.39 -10.81 -4.30
N LEU A 131 8.25 -10.69 -5.30
CA LEU A 131 8.29 -11.63 -6.43
C LEU A 131 8.97 -12.96 -6.09
N CYS A 132 9.80 -13.04 -5.06
CA CYS A 132 10.43 -14.31 -4.65
C CYS A 132 9.72 -14.96 -3.46
N LEU A 133 9.22 -14.19 -2.47
CA LEU A 133 8.64 -14.76 -1.24
C LEU A 133 7.10 -14.70 -1.20
N ALA A 134 6.49 -13.62 -1.70
CA ALA A 134 5.03 -13.50 -1.72
C ALA A 134 4.39 -14.24 -2.91
N GLU A 135 5.06 -14.19 -4.07
CA GLU A 135 4.68 -14.84 -5.32
C GLU A 135 5.81 -15.76 -5.84
N PRO A 136 6.16 -16.87 -5.17
CA PRO A 136 7.34 -17.68 -5.49
C PRO A 136 7.35 -18.28 -6.91
N THR A 137 6.24 -18.29 -7.63
CA THR A 137 6.18 -18.65 -9.05
C THR A 137 6.80 -17.59 -9.97
N GLU A 138 7.07 -16.38 -9.44
CA GLU A 138 7.56 -15.20 -10.18
C GLU A 138 9.05 -14.93 -9.96
N THR A 139 9.83 -15.83 -9.35
CA THR A 139 11.28 -15.62 -9.12
C THR A 139 12.05 -15.37 -10.42
N ALA A 140 11.65 -16.01 -11.53
CA ALA A 140 12.22 -15.74 -12.85
C ALA A 140 11.87 -14.34 -13.38
N SER A 141 10.68 -13.83 -13.07
CA SER A 141 10.28 -12.45 -13.35
C SER A 141 11.07 -11.47 -12.49
N ALA A 142 11.33 -11.81 -11.23
CA ALA A 142 12.18 -11.01 -10.34
C ALA A 142 13.58 -10.82 -10.92
N ALA A 143 14.22 -11.90 -11.40
CA ALA A 143 15.53 -11.86 -12.04
C ALA A 143 15.58 -10.89 -13.23
N ARG A 144 14.55 -10.91 -14.09
CA ARG A 144 14.45 -9.98 -15.23
C ARG A 144 14.26 -8.53 -14.77
N ILE A 145 13.30 -8.27 -13.89
CA ILE A 145 13.00 -6.91 -13.39
C ILE A 145 14.20 -6.30 -12.66
N LEU A 146 14.95 -7.12 -11.93
CA LEU A 146 16.13 -6.70 -11.17
C LEU A 146 17.43 -6.73 -11.98
N ASN A 147 17.38 -7.14 -13.26
CA ASN A 147 18.53 -7.33 -14.13
C ASN A 147 19.64 -8.19 -13.50
N THR A 148 19.25 -9.37 -12.99
CA THR A 148 20.15 -10.27 -12.26
C THR A 148 19.79 -11.75 -12.49
N THR A 149 20.48 -12.69 -11.83
CA THR A 149 20.15 -14.12 -11.92
C THR A 149 19.04 -14.52 -10.94
N VAL A 150 18.43 -15.68 -11.14
CA VAL A 150 17.39 -16.21 -10.24
C VAL A 150 17.93 -16.42 -8.83
N GLU A 151 19.15 -16.94 -8.72
CA GLU A 151 19.83 -17.21 -7.44
C GLU A 151 20.15 -15.91 -6.71
N PHE A 152 20.58 -14.87 -7.43
CA PHE A 152 20.85 -13.57 -6.82
C PHE A 152 19.57 -12.85 -6.43
N ALA A 153 18.48 -12.97 -7.21
CA ALA A 153 17.18 -12.43 -6.85
C ALA A 153 16.62 -13.08 -5.56
N ASP A 154 16.79 -14.39 -5.40
CA ASP A 154 16.41 -15.11 -4.17
C ASP A 154 17.29 -14.69 -2.98
N SER A 155 18.61 -14.62 -3.17
CA SER A 155 19.55 -14.13 -2.15
C SER A 155 19.21 -12.69 -1.70
N LEU A 156 18.88 -11.82 -2.65
CA LEU A 156 18.43 -10.45 -2.37
C LEU A 156 17.11 -10.45 -1.60
N ALA A 157 16.18 -11.35 -1.89
CA ALA A 157 14.92 -11.47 -1.15
C ALA A 157 15.14 -11.90 0.31
N GLN A 158 16.06 -12.83 0.57
CA GLN A 158 16.40 -13.23 1.96
C GLN A 158 17.15 -12.14 2.73
N SER A 159 18.04 -11.40 2.05
CA SER A 159 18.69 -10.23 2.63
C SER A 159 17.67 -9.13 2.95
N ALA A 160 16.76 -8.85 2.02
CA ALA A 160 15.67 -7.89 2.20
C ALA A 160 14.71 -8.32 3.32
N ARG A 161 14.47 -9.62 3.51
CA ARG A 161 13.70 -10.16 4.64
C ARG A 161 14.36 -9.85 5.97
N SER A 162 15.67 -10.01 6.08
CA SER A 162 16.44 -9.63 7.27
C SER A 162 16.36 -8.11 7.51
N ARG A 163 16.48 -7.31 6.44
CA ARG A 163 16.33 -5.85 6.51
C ARG A 163 14.93 -5.40 6.92
N LEU A 164 13.89 -6.15 6.52
CA LEU A 164 12.51 -5.88 6.91
C LEU A 164 12.32 -6.02 8.43
N VAL A 165 12.95 -7.02 9.06
CA VAL A 165 12.93 -7.19 10.53
C VAL A 165 13.50 -5.95 11.24
N ASP A 166 14.66 -5.47 10.80
CA ASP A 166 15.28 -4.29 11.41
C ASP A 166 14.48 -3.01 11.15
N THR A 167 13.88 -2.89 9.97
CA THR A 167 13.03 -1.76 9.61
C THR A 167 11.73 -1.79 10.40
N PHE A 168 11.14 -2.96 10.62
CA PHE A 168 9.97 -3.16 11.48
C PHE A 168 10.23 -2.67 12.90
N LEU A 169 11.33 -3.07 13.52
CA LEU A 169 11.69 -2.65 14.88
C LEU A 169 11.86 -1.11 14.97
N ARG A 170 12.45 -0.49 13.94
CA ARG A 170 12.61 0.96 13.86
C ARG A 170 11.27 1.69 13.73
N VAL A 171 10.40 1.23 12.82
CA VAL A 171 9.06 1.81 12.62
C VAL A 171 8.22 1.64 13.88
N ARG A 172 8.26 0.46 14.50
CA ARG A 172 7.62 0.18 15.79
C ARG A 172 8.07 1.17 16.85
N ALA A 173 9.38 1.37 17.02
CA ALA A 173 9.91 2.32 18.00
C ALA A 173 9.41 3.75 17.78
N GLY A 174 9.32 4.21 16.52
CA GLY A 174 8.79 5.54 16.20
C GLY A 174 7.28 5.70 16.42
N ARG A 175 6.52 4.60 16.48
CA ARG A 175 5.05 4.60 16.61
C ARG A 175 4.54 4.17 17.99
N THR A 176 5.42 3.70 18.86
CA THR A 176 5.05 3.19 20.19
C THR A 176 5.10 4.34 21.19
N ALA A 177 3.95 4.71 21.74
CA ALA A 177 3.86 5.76 22.77
C ALA A 177 4.22 5.24 24.18
N ASP A 178 3.97 3.96 24.47
CA ASP A 178 4.23 3.37 25.79
C ASP A 178 5.74 3.15 26.03
N PRO A 179 6.36 3.82 27.03
CA PRO A 179 7.76 3.66 27.36
C PRO A 179 8.16 2.22 27.74
N GLN A 180 7.24 1.44 28.33
CA GLN A 180 7.51 0.05 28.67
C GLN A 180 7.66 -0.81 27.41
N CYS A 181 6.76 -0.65 26.44
CA CYS A 181 6.86 -1.33 25.15
C CYS A 181 8.14 -0.96 24.38
N LEU A 182 8.58 0.31 24.45
CA LEU A 182 9.82 0.77 23.83
C LEU A 182 11.06 0.08 24.42
N ARG A 183 11.12 -0.08 25.74
CA ARG A 183 12.23 -0.73 26.45
C ARG A 183 12.49 -2.15 25.95
N TYR A 184 11.44 -2.88 25.60
CA TYR A 184 11.55 -4.28 25.17
C TYR A 184 11.87 -4.45 23.68
N GLY A 185 11.93 -3.38 22.87
CA GLY A 185 12.11 -3.48 21.42
C GLY A 185 13.35 -4.28 20.99
N GLY A 186 14.50 -4.05 21.62
CA GLY A 186 15.72 -4.81 21.33
C GLY A 186 15.59 -6.29 21.66
N MET A 187 14.92 -6.61 22.77
CA MET A 187 14.72 -7.98 23.24
C MET A 187 13.75 -8.76 22.36
N LEU A 188 12.68 -8.11 21.88
CA LEU A 188 11.76 -8.69 20.88
C LEU A 188 12.53 -9.12 19.62
N GLY A 189 13.42 -8.26 19.10
CA GLY A 189 14.24 -8.58 17.95
C GLY A 189 15.23 -9.73 18.21
N ALA A 190 15.79 -9.78 19.41
CA ALA A 190 16.76 -10.82 19.79
C ALA A 190 16.11 -12.21 19.93
N ILE A 191 14.92 -12.27 20.53
CA ILE A 191 14.12 -13.49 20.64
C ILE A 191 13.62 -13.94 19.27
N ALA A 192 13.09 -13.02 18.46
CA ALA A 192 12.60 -13.34 17.12
C ALA A 192 13.67 -13.99 16.23
N ARG A 193 14.92 -13.51 16.31
CA ARG A 193 16.07 -14.07 15.59
C ARG A 193 16.62 -15.37 16.19
N GLY A 194 16.09 -15.82 17.33
CA GLY A 194 16.62 -16.99 18.05
C GLY A 194 18.00 -16.77 18.69
N THR A 195 18.49 -15.53 18.76
CA THR A 195 19.75 -15.20 19.44
C THR A 195 19.62 -15.29 20.97
N HIS A 196 18.40 -15.15 21.48
CA HIS A 196 18.05 -15.46 22.86
C HIS A 196 17.02 -16.60 22.86
N ARG A 197 17.33 -17.69 23.55
CA ARG A 197 16.50 -18.90 23.57
C ARG A 197 15.22 -18.73 24.39
N GLU A 198 15.29 -17.93 25.44
CA GLU A 198 14.18 -17.68 26.37
C GLU A 198 14.04 -16.19 26.64
N ALA A 199 12.78 -15.72 26.71
CA ALA A 199 12.50 -14.36 27.12
C ALA A 199 12.68 -14.23 28.65
N PRO A 200 13.41 -13.22 29.14
CA PRO A 200 13.49 -12.89 30.55
C PRO A 200 12.12 -12.73 31.22
N ALA A 201 12.06 -13.00 32.53
CA ALA A 201 10.80 -13.05 33.29
C ALA A 201 9.99 -11.73 33.22
N ASP A 202 10.66 -10.59 33.18
CA ASP A 202 10.02 -9.27 33.05
C ASP A 202 9.37 -9.06 31.68
N LEU A 203 10.02 -9.51 30.60
CA LEU A 203 9.41 -9.52 29.27
C LEU A 203 8.25 -10.51 29.19
N GLN A 204 8.37 -11.71 29.77
CA GLN A 204 7.26 -12.68 29.81
C GLN A 204 6.03 -12.10 30.52
N GLN A 205 6.25 -11.44 31.66
CA GLN A 205 5.18 -10.75 32.39
C GLN A 205 4.51 -9.67 31.52
N HIS A 206 5.30 -8.90 30.76
CA HIS A 206 4.78 -7.88 29.86
C HIS A 206 4.01 -8.48 28.67
N LEU A 207 4.50 -9.55 28.04
CA LEU A 207 3.80 -10.25 26.96
C LEU A 207 2.47 -10.88 27.42
N GLY A 208 2.38 -11.23 28.71
CA GLY A 208 1.14 -11.71 29.33
C GLY A 208 0.02 -10.66 29.41
N THR A 209 0.35 -9.37 29.36
CA THR A 209 -0.63 -8.26 29.50
C THR A 209 -0.71 -7.37 28.25
N CYS A 210 0.37 -7.26 27.47
CA CYS A 210 0.46 -6.38 26.32
C CYS A 210 0.22 -7.13 25.01
N ARG A 211 -1.03 -7.09 24.53
CA ARG A 211 -1.41 -7.67 23.22
C ARG A 211 -0.55 -7.14 22.07
N PHE A 212 -0.16 -5.87 22.10
CA PHE A 212 0.64 -5.24 21.04
C PHE A 212 2.03 -5.89 20.90
N CYS A 213 2.75 -6.07 22.01
CA CYS A 213 4.05 -6.74 22.00
C CYS A 213 3.95 -8.22 21.62
N THR A 214 2.89 -8.90 22.04
CA THR A 214 2.67 -10.32 21.73
C THR A 214 2.39 -10.54 20.24
N VAL A 215 1.56 -9.69 19.63
CA VAL A 215 1.35 -9.69 18.18
C VAL A 215 2.68 -9.42 17.46
N ASP A 216 3.39 -8.37 17.83
CA ASP A 216 4.64 -8.00 17.15
C ASP A 216 5.74 -9.05 17.30
N LEU A 217 5.85 -9.71 18.45
CA LEU A 217 6.78 -10.83 18.62
C LEU A 217 6.45 -12.00 17.69
N THR A 218 5.17 -12.30 17.53
CA THR A 218 4.71 -13.37 16.62
C THR A 218 5.06 -13.04 15.17
N LEU A 219 4.77 -11.82 14.72
CA LEU A 219 5.10 -11.34 13.37
C LEU A 219 6.61 -11.37 13.14
N LEU A 220 7.39 -10.84 14.09
CA LEU A 220 8.85 -10.83 14.04
C LEU A 220 9.44 -12.24 14.01
N GLY A 221 8.92 -13.17 14.81
CA GLY A 221 9.36 -14.57 14.82
C GLY A 221 9.13 -15.24 13.47
N THR A 222 7.96 -15.05 12.86
CA THR A 222 7.68 -15.52 11.50
C THR A 222 8.62 -14.87 10.47
N LEU A 223 8.84 -13.54 10.54
CA LEU A 223 9.76 -12.86 9.63
C LEU A 223 11.22 -13.29 9.81
N ALA A 224 11.69 -13.54 11.02
CA ALA A 224 13.10 -13.82 11.27
C ALA A 224 13.45 -15.31 11.10
N ALA A 225 12.56 -16.21 11.54
CA ALA A 225 12.85 -17.64 11.63
C ALA A 225 11.77 -18.54 10.98
N GLY A 226 10.66 -17.98 10.51
CA GLY A 226 9.56 -18.74 9.90
C GLY A 226 9.95 -19.41 8.57
N GLY A 227 9.25 -20.50 8.24
CA GLY A 227 9.38 -21.17 6.96
C GLY A 227 8.80 -20.35 5.80
N THR A 228 9.10 -20.76 4.56
CA THR A 228 8.71 -20.02 3.34
C THR A 228 7.21 -19.76 3.27
N GLU A 229 6.36 -20.75 3.59
CA GLU A 229 4.91 -20.57 3.51
C GLU A 229 4.36 -19.65 4.62
N ASP A 230 4.92 -19.69 5.83
CA ASP A 230 4.52 -18.79 6.91
C ASP A 230 4.84 -17.33 6.57
N VAL A 231 6.04 -17.11 6.02
CA VAL A 231 6.50 -15.81 5.55
C VAL A 231 5.65 -15.33 4.38
N ARG A 232 5.33 -16.21 3.43
CA ARG A 232 4.44 -15.89 2.30
C ARG A 232 3.07 -15.46 2.80
N ARG A 233 2.47 -16.21 3.73
CA ARG A 233 1.18 -15.85 4.33
C ARG A 233 1.25 -14.48 5.00
N LEU A 234 2.24 -14.30 5.86
CA LEU A 234 2.45 -13.06 6.59
C LEU A 234 2.64 -11.85 5.67
N LEU A 235 3.57 -11.93 4.72
CA LEU A 235 3.86 -10.84 3.78
C LEU A 235 2.62 -10.47 2.99
N VAL A 236 1.94 -11.46 2.40
CA VAL A 236 0.76 -11.19 1.58
C VAL A 236 -0.39 -10.62 2.42
N ASP A 237 -0.68 -11.18 3.60
CA ASP A 237 -1.79 -10.71 4.43
C ASP A 237 -1.54 -9.30 4.96
N GLN A 238 -0.31 -8.97 5.36
CA GLN A 238 0.02 -7.68 5.96
C GLN A 238 0.25 -6.57 4.94
N VAL A 239 0.87 -6.88 3.79
CA VAL A 239 1.11 -5.89 2.73
C VAL A 239 -0.17 -5.61 1.94
N LEU A 240 -1.00 -6.64 1.70
CA LEU A 240 -2.29 -6.45 1.03
C LEU A 240 -3.39 -5.94 1.96
N VAL A 241 -3.21 -5.94 3.29
CA VAL A 241 -4.16 -5.44 4.32
C VAL A 241 -5.49 -6.21 4.37
N TRP A 242 -6.03 -6.61 3.23
CA TRP A 242 -7.23 -7.41 3.08
C TRP A 242 -7.12 -8.33 1.86
N GLY A 243 -7.77 -9.49 1.93
CA GLY A 243 -7.90 -10.40 0.79
C GLY A 243 -6.69 -11.28 0.50
N GLY A 244 -5.67 -11.26 1.36
CA GLY A 244 -4.40 -11.97 1.12
C GLY A 244 -4.54 -13.48 0.93
N ALA A 245 -5.39 -14.15 1.71
CA ALA A 245 -5.65 -15.59 1.55
C ALA A 245 -6.27 -15.94 0.17
N ALA A 246 -7.25 -15.16 -0.27
CA ALA A 246 -7.88 -15.35 -1.58
C ALA A 246 -6.90 -15.02 -2.71
N TYR A 247 -6.08 -13.98 -2.55
CA TYR A 247 -5.01 -13.65 -3.50
C TYR A 247 -3.97 -14.77 -3.63
N ARG A 248 -3.45 -15.30 -2.51
CA ARG A 248 -2.51 -16.44 -2.54
C ARG A 248 -3.11 -17.65 -3.22
N LYS A 249 -4.38 -17.96 -2.95
CA LYS A 249 -5.08 -19.08 -3.60
C LYS A 249 -5.13 -18.88 -5.11
N ALA A 250 -5.51 -17.69 -5.57
CA ALA A 250 -5.55 -17.36 -7.00
C ALA A 250 -4.17 -17.47 -7.66
N ARG A 251 -3.12 -16.99 -6.99
CA ARG A 251 -1.73 -17.02 -7.50
C ARG A 251 -1.02 -18.36 -7.36
N SER A 252 -1.59 -19.30 -6.62
CA SER A 252 -1.07 -20.67 -6.51
C SER A 252 -1.75 -21.63 -7.50
N GLY A 253 -2.86 -21.20 -8.13
CA GLY A 253 -3.70 -22.01 -9.02
C GLY A 253 -3.11 -22.32 -10.40
N ASP A 254 -1.98 -21.70 -10.78
CA ASP A 254 -1.27 -22.00 -12.03
C ASP A 254 -0.35 -23.24 -11.93
N LEU A 255 -0.33 -23.93 -10.78
CA LEU A 255 0.27 -25.26 -10.61
C LEU A 255 -0.72 -26.38 -10.99
N VAL A 256 -1.47 -26.21 -12.09
CA VAL A 256 -1.88 -27.37 -12.86
C VAL A 256 -0.66 -27.71 -13.70
N PRO A 257 0.01 -28.86 -13.52
CA PRO A 257 0.92 -29.33 -14.54
C PRO A 257 0.07 -29.45 -15.79
N SER A 258 0.24 -28.53 -16.75
CA SER A 258 -0.18 -28.79 -18.12
C SER A 258 0.44 -30.13 -18.45
N GLY A 259 -0.42 -31.15 -18.55
CA GLY A 259 0.01 -32.48 -18.90
C GLY A 259 0.92 -32.33 -20.09
N GLU A 260 2.18 -32.72 -19.89
CA GLU A 260 3.11 -32.98 -20.96
C GLU A 260 2.32 -33.77 -22.02
N PRO A 261 2.28 -33.35 -23.29
CA PRO A 261 1.58 -34.09 -24.30
C PRO A 261 2.22 -35.48 -24.35
N VAL A 262 1.53 -36.46 -23.77
CA VAL A 262 1.85 -37.87 -23.91
C VAL A 262 1.80 -38.12 -25.41
N THR A 263 2.98 -38.19 -26.03
CA THR A 263 3.15 -38.76 -27.34
C THR A 263 2.54 -40.16 -27.27
N PRO A 264 1.51 -40.49 -28.07
CA PRO A 264 0.95 -41.83 -28.05
C PRO A 264 2.03 -42.80 -28.54
N SER A 265 2.57 -43.62 -27.63
CA SER A 265 3.40 -44.75 -27.99
C SER A 265 2.63 -45.67 -28.93
N ALA A 266 3.26 -46.00 -30.06
CA ALA A 266 2.79 -47.01 -30.99
C ALA A 266 2.54 -48.35 -30.29
N PRO A 267 1.56 -49.16 -30.77
CA PRO A 267 1.21 -50.42 -30.14
C PRO A 267 2.36 -51.43 -30.24
N PRO A 268 2.61 -52.25 -29.20
CA PRO A 268 3.65 -53.28 -29.23
C PRO A 268 3.24 -54.47 -30.12
N PRO A 269 4.20 -55.14 -30.78
CA PRO A 269 3.94 -56.38 -31.51
C PRO A 269 3.62 -57.54 -30.55
N PRO A 270 2.86 -58.56 -30.98
CA PRO A 270 2.40 -59.63 -30.12
C PRO A 270 3.54 -60.51 -29.60
N ALA A 271 3.50 -60.78 -28.29
CA ALA A 271 4.47 -61.59 -27.56
C ALA A 271 4.40 -63.07 -27.96
N ARG A 272 5.58 -63.67 -28.14
CA ARG A 272 5.75 -65.12 -28.16
C ARG A 272 5.84 -65.65 -26.74
N ASP A 273 5.04 -66.69 -26.54
CA ASP A 273 4.87 -67.53 -25.37
C ASP A 273 6.18 -68.22 -24.93
N ARG A 274 6.57 -68.07 -23.65
CA ARG A 274 7.37 -69.04 -22.87
C ARG A 274 7.14 -68.86 -21.36
N ASP A 275 6.24 -69.69 -20.89
CA ASP A 275 6.18 -70.51 -19.67
C ASP A 275 7.38 -70.52 -18.67
N ARG A 276 7.01 -70.80 -17.41
CA ARG A 276 7.75 -71.21 -16.18
C ARG A 276 8.35 -70.15 -15.24
N GLY A 277 7.52 -69.76 -14.27
CA GLY A 277 7.62 -70.18 -12.86
C GLY A 277 8.89 -69.89 -12.06
N HIS A 278 8.76 -69.12 -10.96
CA HIS A 278 8.98 -69.61 -9.58
C HIS A 278 8.70 -68.51 -8.54
N ARG A 279 7.98 -68.90 -7.48
CA ARG A 279 7.86 -68.22 -6.17
C ARG A 279 9.24 -67.97 -5.55
N SER A 280 9.42 -66.84 -4.88
CA SER A 280 9.75 -66.79 -3.43
C SER A 280 9.92 -65.36 -2.91
N GLU A 281 9.31 -65.15 -1.74
CA GLU A 281 9.62 -64.07 -0.81
C GLU A 281 11.09 -64.15 -0.36
N GLY A 282 11.74 -63.01 -0.17
CA GLY A 282 13.14 -62.96 0.25
C GLY A 282 13.50 -61.62 0.90
N LEU A 283 13.85 -61.72 2.18
CA LEU A 283 14.12 -60.65 3.14
C LEU A 283 15.11 -59.57 2.64
N ARG A 284 14.80 -58.32 2.99
CA ARG A 284 15.74 -57.19 2.98
C ARG A 284 16.92 -57.48 3.91
N ARG A 285 18.10 -57.64 3.33
CA ARG A 285 19.40 -57.62 4.04
C ARG A 285 20.24 -56.49 3.45
N ARG A 286 20.45 -55.41 4.19
CA ARG A 286 21.56 -54.47 3.92
C ARG A 286 22.35 -54.25 5.19
N ARG A 287 23.62 -54.63 5.10
CA ARG A 287 24.69 -54.54 6.09
C ARG A 287 25.09 -53.06 6.32
N PRO A 288 25.62 -52.69 7.48
CA PRO A 288 26.20 -51.38 7.71
C PRO A 288 27.60 -51.29 7.07
N VAL A 289 27.94 -50.16 6.46
CA VAL A 289 29.30 -49.82 6.07
C VAL A 289 29.84 -48.79 7.06
N LEU A 290 30.97 -49.15 7.67
CA LEU A 290 31.74 -48.35 8.61
C LEU A 290 32.72 -47.45 7.84
N VAL A 291 32.67 -46.15 8.17
CA VAL A 291 33.73 -45.14 8.25
C VAL A 291 34.89 -45.20 7.25
N VAL A 292 35.06 -44.09 6.51
CA VAL A 292 36.39 -43.59 6.13
C VAL A 292 36.51 -42.16 6.67
N ALA A 293 37.34 -42.03 7.72
CA ALA A 293 37.87 -40.76 8.19
C ALA A 293 39.12 -40.45 7.36
N VAL A 294 39.15 -39.28 6.72
CA VAL A 294 40.40 -38.66 6.25
C VAL A 294 40.44 -37.25 6.80
N THR A 295 41.44 -37.06 7.65
CA THR A 295 41.92 -35.81 8.22
C THR A 295 42.63 -34.98 7.14
N VAL A 296 42.29 -33.69 7.01
CA VAL A 296 43.21 -32.68 6.46
C VAL A 296 43.33 -31.57 7.50
N ALA A 297 44.54 -31.46 8.05
CA ALA A 297 44.95 -30.41 8.97
C ALA A 297 45.39 -29.16 8.20
N VAL A 298 44.93 -28.00 8.69
CA VAL A 298 45.61 -26.70 8.76
C VAL A 298 46.37 -26.20 7.51
N THR A 299 45.75 -25.24 6.83
CA THR A 299 46.43 -24.03 6.34
C THR A 299 45.65 -22.79 6.80
N ALA A 300 45.72 -22.51 8.11
CA ALA A 300 45.31 -21.25 8.70
C ALA A 300 46.53 -20.31 8.76
N ALA A 301 46.88 -19.72 7.63
CA ALA A 301 47.69 -18.51 7.50
C ALA A 301 47.62 -18.10 6.02
N LEU A 302 47.40 -16.81 5.75
CA LEU A 302 47.21 -16.17 4.43
C LEU A 302 45.76 -15.97 3.97
N THR A 303 44.99 -15.12 4.68
CA THR A 303 44.16 -14.04 4.09
C THR A 303 43.74 -12.96 5.12
N THR A 304 44.48 -12.79 6.22
CA THR A 304 44.35 -11.64 7.15
C THR A 304 45.12 -10.39 6.70
N GLY A 305 45.43 -10.23 5.42
CA GLY A 305 46.43 -9.25 4.94
C GLY A 305 46.05 -8.36 3.77
N VAL A 306 44.79 -8.30 3.31
CA VAL A 306 44.41 -7.45 2.16
C VAL A 306 43.13 -6.60 2.38
N LEU A 307 42.39 -6.75 3.48
CA LEU A 307 41.22 -5.89 3.78
C LEU A 307 41.43 -4.92 4.96
N ARG A 308 42.67 -4.49 5.20
CA ARG A 308 43.03 -3.47 6.21
C ARG A 308 43.93 -2.35 5.66
N LEU A 309 44.08 -2.25 4.34
CA LEU A 309 44.90 -1.24 3.64
C LEU A 309 44.09 -0.23 2.80
N LEU A 310 42.75 -0.21 2.94
CA LEU A 310 41.91 0.88 2.43
C LEU A 310 41.21 1.68 3.55
N ALA A 311 41.53 1.40 4.83
CA ALA A 311 41.18 2.27 5.95
C ALA A 311 42.23 3.38 6.07
N GLY A 312 42.28 4.25 5.06
CA GLY A 312 42.99 5.53 5.13
C GLY A 312 42.25 6.44 6.10
N SER A 313 42.96 6.85 7.14
CA SER A 313 42.60 7.93 8.05
C SER A 313 42.33 9.22 7.26
N GLY A 314 41.05 9.58 7.14
CA GLY A 314 40.58 10.87 6.67
C GLY A 314 39.69 11.47 7.75
N SER A 315 40.01 12.72 8.11
CA SER A 315 39.31 13.56 9.08
C SER A 315 37.79 13.53 8.96
N ALA A 316 37.16 13.71 10.12
CA ALA A 316 35.77 14.06 10.28
C ALA A 316 35.43 15.34 9.50
N GLU A 317 34.69 15.21 8.41
CA GLU A 317 33.90 16.27 7.80
C GLU A 317 32.65 15.66 7.15
N GLY A 318 31.47 16.05 7.65
CA GLY A 318 30.21 15.99 6.92
C GLY A 318 29.62 14.60 6.60
N ALA A 319 29.33 13.77 7.61
CA ALA A 319 28.31 12.72 7.42
C ALA A 319 26.93 13.39 7.38
N GLU A 320 26.47 13.72 6.17
CA GLU A 320 25.13 14.24 5.93
C GLU A 320 24.12 13.17 6.37
N ARG A 321 23.41 13.50 7.45
CA ARG A 321 22.34 12.71 8.02
C ARG A 321 21.33 12.43 6.90
N PRO A 322 20.87 11.19 6.66
CA PRO A 322 19.74 10.98 5.78
C PRO A 322 18.59 11.82 6.34
N GLN A 323 18.19 12.84 5.59
CA GLN A 323 17.03 13.66 5.92
C GLN A 323 15.88 12.68 6.13
N ALA A 324 15.43 12.57 7.38
CA ALA A 324 14.08 12.14 7.64
C ALA A 324 13.21 12.97 6.69
N ALA A 325 12.39 12.32 5.86
CA ALA A 325 11.42 13.01 5.02
C ALA A 325 10.82 14.12 5.87
N ALA A 326 11.09 15.38 5.47
CA ALA A 326 10.68 16.53 6.25
C ALA A 326 9.19 16.33 6.54
N SER A 327 8.84 16.23 7.81
CA SER A 327 7.43 16.29 8.18
C SER A 327 6.97 17.64 7.69
N ALA A 328 6.11 17.66 6.65
CA ALA A 328 5.51 18.89 6.16
C ALA A 328 4.93 19.59 7.39
N SER A 329 5.56 20.69 7.78
CA SER A 329 5.07 21.49 8.89
C SER A 329 3.90 22.26 8.33
N ILE A 330 2.72 22.09 8.94
CA ILE A 330 1.50 22.83 8.58
C ILE A 330 1.15 23.77 9.72
N ALA A 331 2.20 24.32 10.35
CA ALA A 331 2.02 25.36 11.34
C ALA A 331 1.35 26.56 10.64
N PRO A 332 0.34 27.19 11.26
CA PRO A 332 -0.16 28.45 10.75
C PRO A 332 1.01 29.43 10.70
N SER A 333 1.15 30.17 9.60
CA SER A 333 2.13 31.25 9.55
C SER A 333 1.78 32.23 10.68
N SER A 334 2.78 32.80 11.39
CA SER A 334 2.56 33.74 12.50
C SER A 334 1.94 35.08 12.09
N VAL A 335 1.44 35.17 10.87
CA VAL A 335 0.68 36.29 10.32
C VAL A 335 -0.77 36.06 10.72
N ALA A 336 -1.38 37.05 11.38
CA ALA A 336 -2.73 36.98 11.91
C ALA A 336 -3.70 36.28 10.95
N ALA A 337 -4.42 35.26 11.42
CA ALA A 337 -5.43 34.56 10.64
C ALA A 337 -6.39 35.59 10.04
N THR A 338 -6.43 35.69 8.71
CA THR A 338 -7.39 36.55 8.04
C THR A 338 -8.79 35.98 8.30
N THR A 339 -9.73 36.85 8.63
CA THR A 339 -11.17 36.51 8.72
C THR A 339 -11.82 36.46 7.33
N ASP A 340 -11.02 36.54 6.28
CA ASP A 340 -11.50 36.62 4.91
C ASP A 340 -12.03 35.27 4.45
N THR A 341 -13.28 35.29 3.99
CA THR A 341 -13.96 34.12 3.46
C THR A 341 -14.05 34.21 1.95
N ILE A 342 -13.89 33.10 1.26
CA ILE A 342 -14.03 33.02 -0.20
C ILE A 342 -15.17 32.08 -0.56
N THR A 343 -15.67 32.22 -1.79
CA THR A 343 -16.61 31.28 -2.38
C THR A 343 -15.91 30.53 -3.51
N LEU A 344 -15.81 29.21 -3.39
CA LEU A 344 -15.21 28.37 -4.43
C LEU A 344 -16.24 28.10 -5.54
N LYS A 345 -16.35 29.03 -6.49
CA LYS A 345 -17.23 28.89 -7.65
C LYS A 345 -16.47 28.29 -8.84
N SER A 346 -16.87 27.09 -9.26
CA SER A 346 -16.28 26.39 -10.40
C SER A 346 -16.59 27.12 -11.71
N VAL A 347 -15.56 27.44 -12.49
CA VAL A 347 -15.70 28.12 -13.79
C VAL A 347 -16.40 27.20 -14.82
N SER A 348 -16.16 25.90 -14.76
CA SER A 348 -16.72 24.94 -15.72
C SER A 348 -18.20 24.62 -15.51
N THR A 349 -18.70 24.69 -14.28
CA THR A 349 -20.08 24.31 -13.95
C THR A 349 -20.93 25.47 -13.41
N ALA A 350 -20.31 26.61 -13.10
CA ALA A 350 -20.93 27.74 -12.39
C ALA A 350 -21.57 27.36 -11.04
N ARG A 351 -21.15 26.24 -10.43
CA ARG A 351 -21.62 25.72 -9.14
C ARG A 351 -20.61 26.02 -8.04
N CYS A 352 -21.10 26.11 -6.81
CA CYS A 352 -20.29 26.43 -5.63
C CYS A 352 -19.99 25.17 -4.81
N VAL A 353 -18.76 25.08 -4.30
CA VAL A 353 -18.38 24.02 -3.35
C VAL A 353 -19.08 24.27 -2.03
N THR A 354 -19.89 23.32 -1.60
CA THR A 354 -20.79 23.42 -0.45
C THR A 354 -20.44 22.31 0.55
N GLY A 355 -20.08 22.70 1.78
CA GLY A 355 -19.91 21.75 2.88
C GLY A 355 -21.25 21.29 3.47
N PRO A 356 -21.30 20.18 4.22
CA PRO A 356 -22.45 19.81 5.03
C PRO A 356 -22.95 20.95 5.90
N ALA A 357 -24.26 21.16 5.89
CA ALA A 357 -24.93 21.78 7.02
C ALA A 357 -24.86 20.80 8.20
N VAL A 358 -24.24 21.20 9.31
CA VAL A 358 -24.22 20.37 10.52
C VAL A 358 -25.59 20.46 11.19
N ASN A 359 -26.52 19.60 10.79
CA ASN A 359 -27.75 19.41 11.57
C ASN A 359 -27.41 18.51 12.77
N THR A 360 -27.04 19.12 13.90
CA THR A 360 -26.82 18.43 15.19
C THR A 360 -28.08 17.74 15.74
N ALA A 361 -29.25 17.92 15.13
CA ALA A 361 -30.53 17.43 15.60
C ALA A 361 -30.76 15.90 15.45
N ASN A 362 -29.99 15.19 14.60
CA ASN A 362 -30.19 13.75 14.32
C ASN A 362 -28.97 12.87 14.67
N ALA A 363 -28.04 13.37 15.47
CA ALA A 363 -26.91 12.55 15.92
C ALA A 363 -27.37 11.55 17.00
N SER A 364 -27.43 10.26 16.65
CA SER A 364 -27.57 9.18 17.64
C SER A 364 -26.37 9.21 18.61
N PRO A 365 -26.57 9.07 19.93
CA PRO A 365 -25.46 9.03 20.88
C PRO A 365 -24.58 7.80 20.60
N GLY A 366 -23.33 8.02 20.19
CA GLY A 366 -22.36 6.96 19.89
C GLY A 366 -21.86 6.96 18.44
N SER A 367 -22.56 7.63 17.53
CA SER A 367 -22.07 7.93 16.18
C SER A 367 -21.47 9.33 16.20
N GLY A 368 -20.17 9.47 15.92
CA GLY A 368 -19.59 10.79 15.65
C GLY A 368 -20.40 11.53 14.56
N PRO A 369 -20.34 12.87 14.49
CA PRO A 369 -21.13 13.62 13.51
C PRO A 369 -20.88 13.07 12.10
N PRO A 370 -21.93 12.87 11.27
CA PRO A 370 -21.75 12.43 9.90
C PRO A 370 -21.02 13.54 9.15
N VAL A 371 -19.74 13.32 8.89
CA VAL A 371 -18.96 14.14 7.97
C VAL A 371 -19.49 13.80 6.57
N VAL A 372 -20.38 14.63 6.03
CA VAL A 372 -20.79 14.52 4.63
C VAL A 372 -19.70 15.17 3.79
N ASP A 373 -19.28 14.50 2.72
CA ASP A 373 -18.31 15.03 1.77
C ASP A 373 -18.82 16.35 1.16
N PRO A 374 -17.94 17.34 0.92
CA PRO A 374 -18.33 18.57 0.24
C PRO A 374 -18.83 18.25 -1.18
N VAL A 375 -19.94 18.89 -1.56
CA VAL A 375 -20.61 18.68 -2.84
C VAL A 375 -20.65 19.97 -3.66
N LEU A 376 -20.97 19.83 -4.94
CA LEU A 376 -21.29 20.99 -5.78
C LEU A 376 -22.79 21.27 -5.71
N ALA A 377 -23.16 22.48 -5.32
CA ALA A 377 -24.54 22.95 -5.27
C ALA A 377 -24.73 24.21 -6.13
N ALA A 378 -25.99 24.60 -6.36
CA ALA A 378 -26.25 25.93 -6.91
C ALA A 378 -25.72 26.99 -5.93
N CYS A 379 -25.11 28.05 -6.44
CA CYS A 379 -24.59 29.11 -5.57
C CYS A 379 -25.77 29.86 -4.93
N ASP A 380 -25.86 29.83 -3.61
CA ASP A 380 -26.92 30.46 -2.81
C ASP A 380 -26.38 31.52 -1.85
N GLY A 381 -25.05 31.63 -1.72
CA GLY A 381 -24.40 32.56 -0.80
C GLY A 381 -24.57 32.17 0.67
N GLY A 382 -24.99 30.94 0.96
CA GLY A 382 -25.13 30.42 2.31
C GLY A 382 -23.78 30.18 2.99
N ARG A 383 -23.80 30.09 4.32
CA ARG A 383 -22.61 29.85 5.16
C ARG A 383 -21.90 28.53 4.87
N THR A 384 -22.62 27.55 4.34
CA THR A 384 -22.06 26.27 3.87
C THR A 384 -21.23 26.42 2.60
N GLN A 385 -21.33 27.55 1.87
CA GLN A 385 -20.54 27.88 0.68
C GLN A 385 -19.41 28.87 0.95
N GLU A 386 -19.31 29.38 2.18
CA GLU A 386 -18.24 30.28 2.61
C GLU A 386 -17.08 29.47 3.21
N TRP A 387 -15.88 29.76 2.71
CA TRP A 387 -14.64 29.11 3.11
C TRP A 387 -13.66 30.14 3.65
N GLN A 388 -13.39 30.11 4.96
CA GLN A 388 -12.34 30.91 5.56
C GLN A 388 -10.97 30.41 5.09
N VAL A 389 -10.13 31.32 4.60
CA VAL A 389 -8.76 31.01 4.17
C VAL A 389 -7.83 31.17 5.37
N VAL A 390 -7.08 30.11 5.69
CA VAL A 390 -6.08 30.13 6.77
C VAL A 390 -4.69 29.98 6.15
N PRO A 391 -3.84 31.01 6.19
CA PRO A 391 -2.47 30.92 5.68
C PRO A 391 -1.63 29.91 6.47
N LEU A 392 -0.98 29.02 5.74
CA LEU A 392 -0.02 28.04 6.26
C LEU A 392 1.41 28.46 5.90
N THR A 393 2.39 27.65 6.27
CA THR A 393 3.78 27.82 5.82
C THR A 393 3.95 27.54 4.32
N GLU A 394 5.03 28.06 3.74
CA GLU A 394 5.40 27.84 2.32
C GLU A 394 4.36 28.32 1.29
N GLY A 395 3.51 29.28 1.66
CA GLY A 395 2.49 29.84 0.78
C GLY A 395 1.27 28.94 0.56
N ALA A 396 1.15 27.83 1.31
CA ALA A 396 -0.05 27.02 1.31
C ALA A 396 -1.17 27.68 2.13
N VAL A 397 -2.41 27.27 1.87
CA VAL A 397 -3.60 27.68 2.62
C VAL A 397 -4.43 26.45 3.00
N ALA A 398 -5.05 26.50 4.17
CA ALA A 398 -6.16 25.64 4.54
C ALA A 398 -7.48 26.36 4.29
N LEU A 399 -8.53 25.61 3.94
CA LEU A 399 -9.86 26.16 3.66
C LEU A 399 -10.84 25.62 4.69
N VAL A 400 -11.30 26.47 5.61
CA VAL A 400 -12.23 26.09 6.68
C VAL A 400 -13.65 26.46 6.27
N ASN A 401 -14.56 25.50 6.25
CA ASN A 401 -15.96 25.81 6.01
C ASN A 401 -16.54 26.61 7.18
N VAL A 402 -17.22 27.71 6.89
CA VAL A 402 -17.72 28.63 7.92
C VAL A 402 -18.83 28.01 8.78
N GLU A 403 -19.66 27.12 8.19
CA GLU A 403 -20.74 26.44 8.90
C GLU A 403 -20.24 25.25 9.71
N SER A 404 -19.53 24.31 9.08
CA SER A 404 -19.09 23.07 9.75
C SER A 404 -17.84 23.25 10.62
N ARG A 405 -17.09 24.35 10.43
CA ARG A 405 -15.79 24.62 11.08
C ARG A 405 -14.71 23.57 10.79
N PHE A 406 -14.93 22.73 9.78
CA PHE A 406 -13.96 21.73 9.33
C PHE A 406 -13.20 22.19 8.09
N CYS A 407 -11.95 21.75 8.01
CA CYS A 407 -11.06 22.01 6.89
C CYS A 407 -11.41 21.10 5.71
N LEU A 408 -11.35 21.65 4.50
CA LEU A 408 -11.35 20.90 3.25
C LEU A 408 -10.13 19.98 3.22
N ASP A 409 -10.34 18.73 2.87
CA ASP A 409 -9.37 17.66 3.01
C ASP A 409 -9.45 16.69 1.83
N ILE A 410 -8.31 16.21 1.33
CA ILE A 410 -8.28 15.21 0.25
C ILE A 410 -8.64 13.84 0.82
N ALA A 411 -9.71 13.24 0.31
CA ALA A 411 -10.13 11.90 0.69
C ALA A 411 -9.30 10.84 -0.05
N GLY A 412 -8.11 10.52 0.45
CA GLY A 412 -7.28 9.47 -0.12
C GLY A 412 -5.78 9.63 0.09
N TYR A 413 -5.04 9.50 -1.01
CA TYR A 413 -3.57 9.35 -1.06
C TYR A 413 -2.93 10.45 -1.89
N ARG A 414 -3.60 11.61 -2.02
CA ARG A 414 -3.15 12.74 -2.84
C ARG A 414 -2.84 12.30 -4.28
N ALA A 415 -3.79 11.59 -4.87
CA ALA A 415 -3.74 11.12 -6.25
C ALA A 415 -4.91 11.66 -7.10
N ALA A 416 -4.71 11.71 -8.42
CA ALA A 416 -5.78 12.10 -9.32
C ALA A 416 -6.94 11.10 -9.27
N GLY A 417 -8.15 11.61 -9.01
CA GLY A 417 -9.36 10.84 -8.80
C GLY A 417 -9.78 10.76 -7.33
N ASP A 418 -8.91 11.10 -6.38
CA ASP A 418 -9.25 11.12 -4.96
C ASP A 418 -10.38 12.13 -4.71
N GLY A 419 -11.33 11.73 -3.87
CA GLY A 419 -12.45 12.59 -3.51
C GLY A 419 -12.01 13.74 -2.62
N MET A 420 -12.98 14.55 -2.22
CA MET A 420 -12.80 15.52 -1.16
C MET A 420 -13.68 15.15 0.02
N GLN A 421 -13.24 15.50 1.22
CA GLN A 421 -13.96 15.35 2.47
C GLN A 421 -13.72 16.58 3.34
N GLN A 422 -14.33 16.60 4.53
CA GLN A 422 -14.04 17.60 5.54
C GLN A 422 -13.51 16.95 6.81
N ARG A 423 -12.55 17.57 7.49
CA ARG A 423 -12.00 17.04 8.74
C ARG A 423 -11.72 18.16 9.74
N PRO A 424 -11.64 17.84 11.05
CA PRO A 424 -11.07 18.78 12.01
C PRO A 424 -9.74 19.31 11.46
N CYS A 425 -9.53 20.62 11.62
CA CYS A 425 -8.41 21.29 11.02
C CYS A 425 -7.09 20.77 11.59
N ALA A 426 -6.20 20.33 10.71
CA ALA A 426 -4.97 19.66 11.08
C ALA A 426 -4.03 20.57 11.87
N TYR A 427 -3.94 21.85 11.48
CA TYR A 427 -3.11 22.85 12.16
C TYR A 427 -3.54 23.09 13.62
N GLU A 428 -4.82 22.88 13.96
CA GLU A 428 -5.31 23.00 15.35
C GLU A 428 -5.00 21.75 16.19
N GLN A 429 -4.90 20.59 15.55
CA GLN A 429 -4.61 19.31 16.21
C GLN A 429 -3.11 19.06 16.44
N GLY A 430 -2.23 19.85 15.81
CA GLY A 430 -0.78 19.73 15.93
C GLY A 430 -0.26 18.34 15.54
N ALA A 431 0.67 17.80 16.34
CA ALA A 431 1.32 16.51 16.04
C ALA A 431 0.37 15.30 16.03
N SER A 432 -0.84 15.44 16.59
CA SER A 432 -1.85 14.39 16.59
C SER A 432 -2.73 14.40 15.33
N ALA A 433 -2.62 15.43 14.49
CA ALA A 433 -3.37 15.53 13.24
C ALA A 433 -3.03 14.35 12.32
N PRO A 434 -4.03 13.56 11.89
CA PRO A 434 -3.78 12.54 10.88
C PRO A 434 -3.69 13.16 9.49
N PHE A 435 -2.61 12.89 8.76
CA PHE A 435 -2.41 13.35 7.37
C PHE A 435 -2.61 14.86 7.21
N PRO A 436 -1.90 15.69 8.00
CA PRO A 436 -2.08 17.13 7.96
C PRO A 436 -1.94 17.68 6.52
N GLU A 437 -1.07 17.07 5.72
CA GLU A 437 -0.74 17.50 4.37
C GLU A 437 -1.89 17.35 3.35
N ASP A 438 -2.98 16.65 3.70
CA ASP A 438 -4.19 16.55 2.89
C ASP A 438 -5.04 17.83 2.91
N GLN A 439 -4.71 18.79 3.78
CA GLN A 439 -5.44 20.06 3.97
C GLN A 439 -4.68 21.29 3.48
N ALA A 440 -3.51 21.10 2.88
CA ALA A 440 -2.65 22.19 2.44
C ALA A 440 -2.67 22.37 0.93
N PHE A 441 -3.21 23.50 0.48
CA PHE A 441 -3.37 23.83 -0.93
C PHE A 441 -2.54 25.06 -1.31
N LEU A 442 -1.83 25.00 -2.44
CA LEU A 442 -1.16 26.15 -3.04
C LEU A 442 -2.11 26.82 -4.04
N PRO A 443 -2.58 28.05 -3.74
CA PRO A 443 -3.33 28.82 -4.72
C PRO A 443 -2.40 29.27 -5.85
N ARG A 444 -2.87 29.15 -7.09
CA ARG A 444 -2.15 29.68 -8.27
C ARG A 444 -3.12 30.39 -9.19
N ALA A 445 -2.79 31.62 -9.56
CA ALA A 445 -3.52 32.34 -10.60
C ALA A 445 -3.48 31.57 -11.93
N ALA A 446 -4.59 31.60 -12.64
CA ALA A 446 -4.79 31.05 -13.97
C ALA A 446 -5.35 32.14 -14.90
N ALA A 447 -5.42 31.86 -16.20
CA ALA A 447 -5.93 32.83 -17.16
C ALA A 447 -7.41 33.18 -16.93
N GLY A 448 -7.81 34.41 -17.25
CA GLY A 448 -9.20 34.86 -17.28
C GLY A 448 -9.86 34.91 -15.90
N ASP A 449 -9.28 35.69 -14.98
CA ASP A 449 -9.78 35.93 -13.61
C ASP A 449 -10.18 34.63 -12.91
N SER A 450 -9.26 33.67 -12.92
CA SER A 450 -9.46 32.37 -12.29
C SER A 450 -8.21 31.90 -11.55
N PHE A 451 -8.38 30.93 -10.67
CA PHE A 451 -7.28 30.30 -9.94
C PHE A 451 -7.49 28.79 -9.81
N VAL A 452 -6.43 28.09 -9.43
CA VAL A 452 -6.43 26.66 -9.12
C VAL A 452 -5.88 26.44 -7.72
N LEU A 453 -6.38 25.40 -7.03
CA LEU A 453 -5.89 24.99 -5.71
C LEU A 453 -5.10 23.68 -5.87
N VAL A 454 -3.78 23.81 -5.87
CA VAL A 454 -2.84 22.71 -6.12
C VAL A 454 -2.52 22.01 -4.79
N CYS A 455 -2.40 20.69 -4.77
CA CYS A 455 -1.91 20.01 -3.56
C CYS A 455 -0.46 20.40 -3.31
N GLN A 456 -0.11 20.84 -2.09
CA GLN A 456 1.24 21.31 -1.76
C GLN A 456 2.31 20.23 -2.03
N ASP A 457 2.12 19.04 -1.47
CA ASP A 457 3.09 17.94 -1.56
C ASP A 457 3.04 17.19 -2.89
N ASN A 458 2.01 17.44 -3.71
CA ASN A 458 1.88 16.86 -5.04
C ASN A 458 1.36 17.90 -6.04
N PRO A 459 2.25 18.77 -6.58
CA PRO A 459 1.85 19.82 -7.50
C PRO A 459 1.36 19.30 -8.87
N GLY A 460 1.47 17.99 -9.11
CA GLY A 460 0.87 17.30 -10.26
C GLY A 460 -0.64 17.17 -10.18
N ILE A 461 -1.27 17.52 -9.04
CA ILE A 461 -2.71 17.47 -8.86
C ILE A 461 -3.30 18.75 -8.22
N ALA A 462 -4.54 19.05 -8.57
CA ALA A 462 -5.30 20.20 -8.06
C ALA A 462 -6.76 19.82 -7.84
N LEU A 463 -7.41 20.56 -6.94
CA LEU A 463 -8.85 20.48 -6.74
C LEU A 463 -9.56 20.81 -8.05
N GLY A 464 -10.52 19.97 -8.43
CA GLY A 464 -11.32 20.23 -9.62
C GLY A 464 -12.65 19.51 -9.64
N VAL A 465 -13.38 19.78 -10.71
CA VAL A 465 -14.76 19.36 -10.95
C VAL A 465 -14.84 18.65 -12.28
N ARG A 466 -15.24 17.38 -12.28
CA ARG A 466 -15.56 16.64 -13.50
C ARG A 466 -16.84 15.83 -13.32
N ALA A 467 -17.73 15.91 -14.31
CA ALA A 467 -19.03 15.24 -14.27
C ALA A 467 -19.82 15.55 -12.98
N GLY A 468 -19.74 16.79 -12.49
CA GLY A 468 -20.46 17.25 -11.30
C GLY A 468 -19.93 16.72 -9.97
N LYS A 469 -18.78 16.04 -9.96
CA LYS A 469 -18.10 15.57 -8.74
C LYS A 469 -16.84 16.38 -8.47
N LEU A 470 -16.63 16.72 -7.21
CA LEU A 470 -15.43 17.36 -6.70
C LEU A 470 -14.38 16.29 -6.41
N SER A 471 -13.17 16.43 -6.96
CA SER A 471 -12.07 15.50 -6.76
C SER A 471 -10.73 16.12 -7.13
N MET A 472 -9.65 15.48 -6.72
CA MET A 472 -8.32 15.81 -7.19
C MET A 472 -8.15 15.41 -8.66
N ARG A 473 -7.57 16.30 -9.44
CA ARG A 473 -7.41 16.21 -10.90
C ARG A 473 -5.95 16.47 -11.26
N THR A 474 -5.47 15.90 -12.36
CA THR A 474 -4.13 16.23 -12.87
C THR A 474 -4.03 17.70 -13.26
N THR A 475 -2.95 18.38 -12.87
CA THR A 475 -2.69 19.82 -13.13
C THR A 475 -2.22 20.10 -14.55
N THR A 476 -2.64 19.35 -15.56
CA THR A 476 -2.51 19.85 -16.93
C THR A 476 -3.37 21.10 -17.02
N LEU A 477 -2.74 22.27 -16.79
CA LEU A 477 -3.29 23.59 -16.46
C LEU A 477 -4.26 24.17 -17.51
N THR A 478 -4.55 23.41 -18.56
CA THR A 478 -5.44 23.74 -19.67
C THR A 478 -6.86 23.21 -19.49
N GLU A 479 -7.15 22.41 -18.45
CA GLU A 479 -8.52 21.94 -18.21
C GLU A 479 -9.35 22.95 -17.41
N LYS A 480 -10.44 23.50 -18.00
CA LYS A 480 -11.46 24.30 -17.29
C LYS A 480 -12.04 23.60 -16.04
N ALA A 481 -11.89 22.28 -15.95
CA ALA A 481 -12.34 21.45 -14.84
C ALA A 481 -11.68 21.83 -13.50
N VAL A 482 -10.48 22.41 -13.48
CA VAL A 482 -9.75 22.71 -12.23
C VAL A 482 -9.81 24.18 -11.79
N GLN A 483 -10.50 25.03 -12.55
CA GLN A 483 -10.50 26.48 -12.33
C GLN A 483 -11.68 26.96 -11.50
N PHE A 484 -11.39 27.86 -10.56
CA PHE A 484 -12.34 28.61 -9.74
C PHE A 484 -12.27 30.10 -10.06
N GLY A 485 -13.39 30.82 -9.99
CA GLY A 485 -13.41 32.25 -10.28
C GLY A 485 -12.62 33.05 -9.24
N LEU A 486 -11.82 34.01 -9.68
CA LEU A 486 -10.97 34.88 -8.86
C LEU A 486 -11.57 36.28 -8.83
N ASP A 487 -12.34 36.59 -7.78
CA ASP A 487 -12.76 37.96 -7.49
C ASP A 487 -11.76 38.66 -6.56
N ASP A 488 -11.92 39.97 -6.36
CA ASP A 488 -11.03 40.78 -5.52
C ASP A 488 -10.92 40.23 -4.09
N LYS A 489 -11.99 39.63 -3.57
CA LYS A 489 -12.00 39.04 -2.22
C LYS A 489 -11.13 37.78 -2.19
N ALA A 490 -11.27 36.91 -3.19
CA ALA A 490 -10.45 35.72 -3.34
C ALA A 490 -8.98 36.03 -3.61
N ALA A 491 -8.69 37.03 -4.46
CA ALA A 491 -7.32 37.48 -4.73
C ALA A 491 -6.62 37.94 -3.46
N ASN A 492 -7.28 38.82 -2.68
CA ASN A 492 -6.74 39.28 -1.40
C ASN A 492 -6.57 38.16 -0.38
N ALA A 493 -7.59 37.30 -0.21
CA ALA A 493 -7.56 36.22 0.79
C ALA A 493 -6.51 35.13 0.47
N LEU A 494 -6.27 34.85 -0.82
CA LEU A 494 -5.32 33.83 -1.27
C LEU A 494 -3.91 34.38 -1.55
N GLY A 495 -3.73 35.70 -1.53
CA GLY A 495 -2.47 36.35 -1.86
C GLY A 495 -2.06 36.18 -3.33
N LEU A 496 -3.03 36.30 -4.25
CA LEU A 496 -2.85 36.13 -5.70
C LEU A 496 -2.80 37.44 -6.48
#